data_AF-A0AAE1C202-F1
#
_entry.id   AF-A0AAE1C202-F1
#
_cell.length_a   1.000
_cell.length_b   1.000
_cell.length_c   1.000
_cell.angle_alpha   90.00
_cell.angle_beta   90.00
_cell.angle_gamma   90.00
#
_symmetry.space_group_name_H-M   'P 1'
#
loop_
_entity.id
_entity.type
_entity.pdbx_description
1 polymer ?
#
loop_
_entity_poly.entity_id
_entity_poly.type
_entity_poly.pdbx_seq_one_letter_code
_entity_poly.pdbx_strand_id
1 'polypeptide(L)'
;MAVLKDDILPAAVYNTLPHIDNMKKVPVKNADDIRDLSALLQKYKLGDRVRIKLIHIHFQLKEGEVFAARDVIVPKIGPCNIMQAVPARQSQPLYGHHYFVNTDGDLAAYEYMSQPGPDMSQHQTFVREFCKLVQERHLQHTLGLSLRHSELFHATNELEYPVKRVCIDVPAEVPLPYELTSFDTTTEFLMASFTDDGSEPVARTFGTKHVHHSHCTYRRRRQLDDAEEEFSDSKEFDGKDSSDDHTTSSSDASDGHTTASSDDSDLDFSGEYDDSYDSDPTDGLCVTNGPPRQIKLAGLKLEPGAGLYKIVSVVSDHT
;
A
#
# COMPACT_ATOMS: atom_id res chain seq x y z
N MET A 1 11.33 5.85 27.77
CA MET A 1 9.93 5.38 27.83
C MET A 1 9.39 5.59 26.44
N ALA A 2 8.72 4.59 25.84
CA ALA A 2 8.16 4.76 24.52
C ALA A 2 7.11 5.89 24.52
N VAL A 3 7.22 6.85 23.60
CA VAL A 3 6.28 7.96 23.45
C VAL A 3 5.80 8.08 22.00
N LEU A 4 4.72 8.84 21.80
CA LEU A 4 4.38 9.34 20.47
C LEU A 4 5.22 10.59 20.23
N LYS A 5 6.09 10.55 19.22
CA LYS A 5 6.83 11.74 18.81
C LYS A 5 5.92 12.67 18.01
N ASP A 6 6.16 13.97 18.15
CA ASP A 6 5.43 15.06 17.47
C ASP A 6 6.32 15.76 16.42
N ASP A 7 7.42 15.11 16.03
CA ASP A 7 8.29 15.57 14.97
C ASP A 7 7.79 15.14 13.59
N ILE A 8 8.11 15.96 12.59
CA ILE A 8 7.86 15.60 11.20
C ILE A 8 8.95 14.64 10.74
N LEU A 9 8.53 13.49 10.22
CA LEU A 9 9.42 12.45 9.71
C LEU A 9 10.12 12.95 8.43
N PRO A 10 11.46 12.85 8.35
CA PRO A 10 12.17 13.18 7.13
C PRO A 10 11.76 12.26 5.97
N ALA A 11 11.67 12.82 4.76
CA ALA A 11 11.32 12.07 3.56
C ALA A 11 12.28 10.90 3.30
N ALA A 12 13.57 11.09 3.63
CA ALA A 12 14.58 10.02 3.55
C ALA A 12 14.22 8.79 4.39
N VAL A 13 13.62 8.97 5.57
CA VAL A 13 13.18 7.86 6.43
C VAL A 13 11.89 7.25 5.89
N TYR A 14 10.90 8.07 5.54
CA TYR A 14 9.66 7.60 4.91
C TYR A 14 9.92 6.71 3.70
N ASN A 15 10.85 7.11 2.83
CA ASN A 15 11.20 6.38 1.61
C ASN A 15 11.91 5.03 1.86
N THR A 16 12.27 4.70 3.11
CA THR A 16 12.77 3.35 3.47
C THR A 16 11.66 2.37 3.82
N LEU A 17 10.43 2.86 4.04
CA LEU A 17 9.28 2.03 4.34
C LEU A 17 8.85 1.23 3.09
N PRO A 18 8.28 0.03 3.25
CA PRO A 18 7.98 -0.84 2.12
C PRO A 18 6.85 -0.27 1.25
N HIS A 19 6.96 -0.45 -0.06
CA HIS A 19 5.85 -0.17 -0.97
C HIS A 19 4.69 -1.16 -0.74
N ILE A 20 3.43 -0.72 -0.87
CA ILE A 20 2.24 -1.56 -0.63
C ILE A 20 2.24 -2.87 -1.44
N ASP A 21 2.76 -2.85 -2.66
CA ASP A 21 2.91 -4.05 -3.51
C ASP A 21 3.73 -5.16 -2.85
N ASN A 22 4.70 -4.80 -2.01
CA ASN A 22 5.55 -5.75 -1.31
C ASN A 22 4.87 -6.32 -0.05
N MET A 23 3.74 -5.74 0.36
CA MET A 23 3.08 -6.05 1.62
C MET A 23 1.88 -7.00 1.47
N LYS A 24 1.52 -7.41 0.24
CA LYS A 24 0.34 -8.25 -0.07
C LYS A 24 0.21 -9.50 0.80
N LYS A 25 1.33 -10.17 1.11
CA LYS A 25 1.38 -11.44 1.85
C LYS A 25 1.57 -11.26 3.36
N VAL A 26 1.88 -10.06 3.83
CA VAL A 26 2.17 -9.78 5.24
C VAL A 26 0.99 -10.10 6.16
N PRO A 27 -0.28 -9.75 5.83
CA PRO A 27 -1.41 -10.08 6.70
C PRO A 27 -1.51 -11.58 7.04
N VAL A 28 -1.18 -12.45 6.07
CA VAL A 28 -1.20 -13.90 6.27
C VAL A 28 0.04 -14.39 7.00
N LYS A 29 1.22 -13.89 6.62
CA LYS A 29 2.50 -14.30 7.23
C LYS A 29 2.65 -13.87 8.70
N ASN A 30 1.99 -12.79 9.09
CA ASN A 30 2.08 -12.20 10.43
C ASN A 30 0.75 -12.31 11.20
N ALA A 31 -0.08 -13.31 10.91
CA ALA A 31 -1.39 -13.47 11.54
C ALA A 31 -1.32 -13.60 13.07
N ASP A 32 -0.33 -14.33 13.60
CA ASP A 32 -0.11 -14.45 15.04
C ASP A 32 0.31 -13.13 15.69
N ASP A 33 1.16 -12.35 15.03
CA ASP A 33 1.58 -11.02 15.51
C ASP A 33 0.41 -10.04 15.52
N ILE A 34 -0.39 -10.04 14.45
CA ILE A 34 -1.61 -9.23 14.35
C ILE A 34 -2.58 -9.62 15.47
N ARG A 35 -2.79 -10.92 15.73
CA ARG A 35 -3.65 -11.38 16.83
C ARG A 35 -3.17 -10.85 18.17
N ASP A 36 -1.88 -10.97 18.46
CA ASP A 36 -1.32 -10.58 19.77
C ASP A 36 -1.34 -9.05 19.96
N LEU A 37 -1.06 -8.28 18.90
CA LEU A 37 -1.21 -6.82 18.92
C LEU A 37 -2.68 -6.41 19.08
N SER A 38 -3.62 -7.09 18.42
CA SER A 38 -5.05 -6.87 18.60
C SER A 38 -5.54 -7.23 20.00
N ALA A 39 -5.00 -8.27 20.62
CA ALA A 39 -5.27 -8.61 22.03
C ALA A 39 -4.77 -7.50 22.97
N LEU A 40 -3.69 -6.81 22.61
CA LEU A 40 -3.24 -5.63 23.34
C LEU A 40 -4.25 -4.48 23.24
N LEU A 41 -4.80 -4.20 22.06
CA LEU A 41 -5.87 -3.20 21.90
C LEU A 41 -7.08 -3.53 22.78
N GLN A 42 -7.44 -4.81 22.89
CA GLN A 42 -8.54 -5.28 23.74
C GLN A 42 -8.24 -5.07 25.23
N LYS A 43 -7.05 -5.46 25.69
CA LYS A 43 -6.60 -5.31 27.09
C LYS A 43 -6.76 -3.87 27.57
N TYR A 44 -6.50 -2.89 26.72
CA TYR A 44 -6.59 -1.47 27.05
C TYR A 44 -7.91 -0.79 26.62
N LYS A 45 -8.85 -1.54 26.01
CA LYS A 45 -10.13 -1.02 25.51
C LYS A 45 -9.97 0.14 24.52
N LEU A 46 -9.09 -0.03 23.53
CA LEU A 46 -8.72 1.01 22.55
C LEU A 46 -9.19 0.72 21.12
N GLY A 47 -9.94 -0.35 20.86
CA GLY A 47 -10.28 -0.74 19.49
C GLY A 47 -11.21 0.20 18.72
N ASP A 48 -11.85 1.15 19.41
CA ASP A 48 -12.65 2.24 18.82
C ASP A 48 -11.79 3.45 18.41
N ARG A 49 -10.55 3.53 18.92
CA ARG A 49 -9.64 4.69 18.75
C ARG A 49 -8.40 4.36 17.94
N VAL A 50 -7.92 3.12 18.06
CA VAL A 50 -6.62 2.69 17.57
C VAL A 50 -6.75 1.38 16.82
N ARG A 51 -6.00 1.26 15.73
CA ARG A 51 -5.95 0.05 14.89
C ARG A 51 -4.52 -0.38 14.67
N ILE A 52 -4.34 -1.66 14.38
CA ILE A 52 -3.05 -2.14 13.86
C ILE A 52 -3.00 -1.79 12.38
N LYS A 53 -1.94 -1.12 11.94
CA LYS A 53 -1.74 -0.68 10.56
C LYS A 53 -0.65 -1.51 9.90
N LEU A 54 -0.89 -1.98 8.69
CA LEU A 54 0.13 -2.48 7.80
C LEU A 54 0.96 -1.30 7.31
N ILE A 55 2.24 -1.26 7.66
CA ILE A 55 3.12 -0.15 7.28
C ILE A 55 3.40 -0.26 5.78
N HIS A 56 3.15 0.81 5.03
CA HIS A 56 3.49 0.88 3.62
C HIS A 56 3.56 2.32 3.12
N ILE A 57 4.10 2.50 1.92
CA ILE A 57 4.05 3.74 1.15
C ILE A 57 3.40 3.50 -0.21
N HIS A 58 2.81 4.57 -0.76
CA HIS A 58 2.22 4.58 -2.11
C HIS A 58 3.16 5.16 -3.17
N PHE A 59 4.07 6.05 -2.76
CA PHE A 59 5.06 6.70 -3.63
C PHE A 59 6.15 7.35 -2.78
N GLN A 60 7.26 7.73 -3.41
CA GLN A 60 8.34 8.41 -2.70
C GLN A 60 8.05 9.90 -2.44
N LEU A 61 8.53 10.38 -1.30
CA LEU A 61 8.53 11.79 -0.88
C LEU A 61 9.80 12.51 -1.32
N LYS A 62 9.70 13.82 -1.64
CA LYS A 62 10.87 14.69 -1.79
C LYS A 62 11.19 15.31 -0.44
N GLU A 63 12.41 15.81 -0.30
CA GLU A 63 12.84 16.49 0.93
C GLU A 63 11.93 17.68 1.27
N GLY A 64 11.58 17.81 2.55
CA GLY A 64 10.63 18.82 3.02
C GLY A 64 9.15 18.53 2.73
N GLU A 65 8.81 17.36 2.19
CA GLU A 65 7.42 16.91 2.02
C GLU A 65 7.02 15.82 3.03
N VAL A 66 5.72 15.69 3.24
CA VAL A 66 5.08 14.63 4.03
C VAL A 66 3.89 14.06 3.26
N PHE A 67 3.49 12.83 3.59
CA PHE A 67 2.28 12.22 3.09
C PHE A 67 1.11 12.59 4.01
N ALA A 68 0.13 13.33 3.49
CA ALA A 68 -0.99 13.81 4.31
C ALA A 68 -2.34 13.52 3.68
N ALA A 69 -3.26 13.04 4.52
CA ALA A 69 -4.66 12.76 4.29
C ALA A 69 -5.54 13.99 4.56
N ARG A 70 -6.56 14.18 3.72
CA ARG A 70 -7.64 15.15 3.96
C ARG A 70 -8.97 14.60 3.48
N ASP A 71 -10.01 14.88 4.26
CA ASP A 71 -11.36 14.50 3.87
C ASP A 71 -11.92 15.47 2.82
N VAL A 72 -12.60 14.91 1.84
CA VAL A 72 -13.35 15.65 0.83
C VAL A 72 -14.73 15.03 0.65
N ILE A 73 -15.74 15.88 0.45
CA ILE A 73 -17.07 15.41 0.07
C ILE A 73 -17.17 15.43 -1.45
N VAL A 74 -17.36 14.25 -2.04
CA VAL A 74 -17.58 14.10 -3.48
C VAL A 74 -19.08 13.94 -3.73
N PRO A 75 -19.72 14.84 -4.50
CA PRO A 75 -21.15 14.73 -4.80
C PRO A 75 -21.52 13.35 -5.34
N LYS A 76 -22.62 12.76 -4.83
CA LYS A 76 -23.16 11.42 -5.17
C LYS A 76 -22.34 10.22 -4.70
N ILE A 77 -21.06 10.40 -4.35
CA ILE A 77 -20.21 9.34 -3.80
C ILE A 77 -20.19 9.42 -2.27
N GLY A 78 -20.14 10.63 -1.71
CA GLY A 78 -20.05 10.87 -0.28
C GLY A 78 -18.63 11.23 0.17
N PRO A 79 -18.26 10.94 1.43
CA PRO A 79 -16.94 11.24 1.96
C PRO A 79 -15.86 10.37 1.30
N CYS A 80 -14.77 10.99 0.90
CA CYS A 80 -13.56 10.34 0.40
C CYS A 80 -12.36 10.92 1.14
N ASN A 81 -11.26 10.18 1.22
CA ASN A 81 -10.00 10.71 1.72
C ASN A 81 -9.03 10.89 0.54
N ILE A 82 -8.42 12.06 0.44
CA ILE A 82 -7.36 12.30 -0.55
C ILE A 82 -6.06 12.41 0.21
N MET A 83 -5.13 11.52 -0.15
CA MET A 83 -3.79 11.48 0.40
C MET A 83 -2.80 11.93 -0.66
N GLN A 84 -1.91 12.86 -0.32
CA GLN A 84 -0.98 13.43 -1.29
C GLN A 84 0.31 13.89 -0.60
N ALA A 85 1.36 14.09 -1.40
CA ALA A 85 2.53 14.81 -0.94
C ALA A 85 2.17 16.29 -0.67
N VAL A 86 2.49 16.79 0.53
CA VAL A 86 2.33 18.21 0.89
C VAL A 86 3.61 18.74 1.56
N PRO A 87 3.87 20.06 1.53
CA PRO A 87 4.98 20.63 2.28
C PRO A 87 4.84 20.35 3.79
N ALA A 88 5.92 19.91 4.43
CA ALA A 88 6.00 19.69 5.88
C ALA A 88 5.73 20.97 6.68
N ARG A 89 6.14 22.13 6.12
CA ARG A 89 5.91 23.45 6.70
C ARG A 89 4.71 24.08 6.03
N GLN A 90 3.60 24.11 6.74
CA GLN A 90 2.36 24.74 6.31
C GLN A 90 1.76 25.59 7.43
N SER A 91 0.79 26.44 7.06
CA SER A 91 0.10 27.31 8.01
C SER A 91 -0.86 26.55 8.92
N GLN A 92 -1.35 25.38 8.49
CA GLN A 92 -2.21 24.51 9.27
C GLN A 92 -1.38 23.41 9.96
N PRO A 93 -1.69 23.07 11.22
CA PRO A 93 -1.01 21.97 11.90
C PRO A 93 -1.27 20.64 11.18
N LEU A 94 -0.26 19.76 11.26
CA LEU A 94 -0.38 18.36 10.86
C LEU A 94 -0.39 17.50 12.11
N TYR A 95 -1.22 16.48 12.10
CA TYR A 95 -1.32 15.52 13.18
C TYR A 95 -0.94 14.15 12.66
N GLY A 96 -0.15 13.39 13.42
CA GLY A 96 0.18 12.03 13.02
C GLY A 96 -1.07 11.16 12.94
N HIS A 97 -1.16 10.38 11.87
CA HIS A 97 -2.28 9.52 11.55
C HIS A 97 -1.86 8.06 11.64
N HIS A 98 -0.82 7.68 10.89
CA HIS A 98 -0.22 6.36 10.95
C HIS A 98 1.21 6.44 11.50
N TYR A 99 1.54 5.50 12.39
CA TYR A 99 2.77 5.48 13.17
C TYR A 99 3.49 4.15 13.03
N PHE A 100 4.82 4.19 12.98
CA PHE A 100 5.68 3.01 13.11
C PHE A 100 6.57 3.14 14.35
N VAL A 101 7.16 2.04 14.79
CA VAL A 101 8.12 2.06 15.89
C VAL A 101 9.51 2.28 15.31
N ASN A 102 10.13 3.41 15.66
CA ASN A 102 11.45 3.76 15.17
C ASN A 102 12.58 3.02 15.91
N THR A 103 13.83 3.31 15.55
CA THR A 103 15.03 2.70 16.14
C THR A 103 15.18 2.97 17.63
N ASP A 104 14.63 4.07 18.14
CA ASP A 104 14.68 4.42 19.57
C ASP A 104 13.60 3.69 20.38
N GLY A 105 12.66 3.00 19.71
CA GLY A 105 11.52 2.35 20.34
C GLY A 105 10.34 3.28 20.62
N ASP A 106 10.32 4.45 19.98
CA ASP A 106 9.20 5.40 20.05
C ASP A 106 8.33 5.29 18.80
N LEU A 107 7.07 5.75 18.90
CA LEU A 107 6.18 5.88 17.75
C LEU A 107 6.49 7.16 17.00
N ALA A 108 6.89 7.03 15.74
CA ALA A 108 7.03 8.15 14.81
C ALA A 108 5.91 8.10 13.76
N ALA A 109 5.23 9.22 13.55
CA ALA A 109 4.23 9.34 12.50
C ALA A 109 4.92 9.27 11.12
N TYR A 110 4.37 8.50 10.20
CA TYR A 110 4.84 8.47 8.80
C TYR A 110 3.76 8.93 7.81
N GLU A 111 2.51 9.02 8.26
CA GLU A 111 1.43 9.68 7.54
C GLU A 111 0.69 10.63 8.47
N TYR A 112 0.17 11.70 7.90
CA TYR A 112 -0.40 12.82 8.64
C TYR A 112 -1.82 13.13 8.19
N MET A 113 -2.55 13.87 9.01
CA MET A 113 -3.89 14.36 8.71
C MET A 113 -4.06 15.81 9.18
N SER A 114 -5.04 16.50 8.60
CA SER A 114 -5.35 17.90 8.95
C SER A 114 -6.15 18.07 10.26
N GLN A 115 -6.67 16.98 10.82
CA GLN A 115 -7.48 16.99 12.04
C GLN A 115 -6.80 16.16 13.13
N PRO A 116 -6.89 16.54 14.41
CA PRO A 116 -6.25 15.77 15.47
C PRO A 116 -6.89 14.38 15.62
N GLY A 117 -6.04 13.37 15.82
CA GLY A 117 -6.46 12.03 16.23
C GLY A 117 -6.88 11.96 17.71
N PRO A 118 -7.25 10.77 18.21
CA PRO A 118 -7.53 10.56 19.63
C PRO A 118 -6.32 10.90 20.51
N ASP A 119 -6.57 11.49 21.68
CA ASP A 119 -5.52 11.77 22.67
C ASP A 119 -5.01 10.48 23.32
N MET A 120 -3.70 10.22 23.17
CA MET A 120 -3.00 9.07 23.72
C MET A 120 -2.23 9.38 25.02
N SER A 121 -2.33 10.60 25.54
CA SER A 121 -1.61 11.04 26.75
C SER A 121 -1.85 10.13 27.96
N GLN A 122 -3.07 9.62 28.13
CA GLN A 122 -3.47 8.73 29.23
C GLN A 122 -3.18 7.24 28.96
N HIS A 123 -2.63 6.90 27.80
CA HIS A 123 -2.45 5.52 27.34
C HIS A 123 -0.96 5.11 27.22
N GLN A 124 -0.07 5.73 27.99
CA GLN A 124 1.39 5.48 27.93
C GLN A 124 1.77 4.01 28.21
N THR A 125 1.04 3.33 29.09
CA THR A 125 1.28 1.90 29.38
C THR A 125 1.04 1.05 28.13
N PHE A 126 -0.04 1.34 27.39
CA PHE A 126 -0.34 0.68 26.11
C PHE A 126 0.76 0.96 25.09
N VAL A 127 1.13 2.23 24.89
CA VAL A 127 2.17 2.64 23.94
C VAL A 127 3.48 1.89 24.19
N ARG A 128 3.89 1.79 25.45
CA ARG A 128 5.10 1.07 25.86
C ARG A 128 5.02 -0.43 25.57
N GLU A 129 3.92 -1.09 25.92
CA GLU A 129 3.76 -2.52 25.65
C GLU A 129 3.69 -2.81 24.14
N PHE A 130 3.04 -1.93 23.37
CA PHE A 130 2.97 -2.02 21.92
C PHE A 130 4.35 -1.93 21.29
N CYS A 131 5.11 -0.88 21.62
CA CYS A 131 6.45 -0.67 21.04
C CYS A 131 7.40 -1.81 21.41
N LYS A 132 7.33 -2.27 22.67
CA LYS A 132 8.12 -3.42 23.12
C LYS A 132 7.81 -4.67 22.28
N LEU A 133 6.53 -5.00 22.08
CA LEU A 133 6.14 -6.18 21.31
C LEU A 133 6.59 -6.09 19.85
N VAL A 134 6.44 -4.91 19.23
CA VAL A 134 6.93 -4.66 17.86
C VAL A 134 8.45 -4.83 17.76
N GLN A 135 9.21 -4.33 18.73
CA GLN A 135 10.68 -4.46 18.74
C GLN A 135 11.15 -5.89 18.97
N GLU A 136 10.58 -6.59 19.95
CA GLU A 136 10.94 -7.98 20.29
C GLU A 136 10.68 -8.95 19.15
N ARG A 137 9.74 -8.62 18.25
CA ARG A 137 9.37 -9.45 17.10
C ARG A 137 9.86 -8.91 15.75
N HIS A 138 10.66 -7.85 15.76
CA HIS A 138 11.22 -7.25 14.55
C HIS A 138 10.15 -6.77 13.53
N LEU A 139 9.07 -6.15 14.01
CA LEU A 139 7.91 -5.75 13.21
C LEU A 139 7.92 -4.27 12.77
N GLN A 140 9.01 -3.53 13.03
CA GLN A 140 9.11 -2.08 12.88
C GLN A 140 8.78 -1.57 11.46
N HIS A 141 9.02 -2.36 10.42
CA HIS A 141 8.71 -2.04 9.01
C HIS A 141 7.53 -2.87 8.47
N THR A 142 6.76 -3.49 9.37
CA THR A 142 5.69 -4.43 9.02
C THR A 142 4.36 -3.97 9.58
N LEU A 143 4.31 -3.75 10.90
CA LEU A 143 3.08 -3.40 11.63
C LEU A 143 3.30 -2.16 12.50
N GLY A 144 2.33 -1.27 12.44
CA GLY A 144 2.30 0.01 13.13
C GLY A 144 0.94 0.28 13.77
N LEU A 145 0.70 1.54 14.10
CA LEU A 145 -0.56 2.00 14.68
C LEU A 145 -1.23 3.01 13.76
N SER A 146 -2.54 2.91 13.63
CA SER A 146 -3.39 3.93 13.02
C SER A 146 -4.26 4.56 14.10
N LEU A 147 -4.21 5.89 14.19
CA LEU A 147 -5.02 6.71 15.08
C LEU A 147 -6.08 7.41 14.23
N ARG A 148 -7.31 6.90 14.22
CA ARG A 148 -8.41 7.49 13.45
C ARG A 148 -9.46 8.12 14.36
N HIS A 149 -10.06 9.22 13.91
CA HIS A 149 -11.29 9.73 14.51
C HIS A 149 -12.47 8.87 14.00
N SER A 150 -13.33 8.41 14.91
CA SER A 150 -14.39 7.46 14.62
C SER A 150 -15.49 8.08 13.74
N GLU A 151 -15.79 7.42 12.61
CA GLU A 151 -17.13 7.16 12.03
C GLU A 151 -17.03 6.63 10.59
N LEU A 152 -15.89 6.76 9.91
CA LEU A 152 -15.65 6.20 8.57
C LEU A 152 -14.80 4.92 8.64
N PHE A 153 -15.32 3.93 9.36
CA PHE A 153 -14.71 2.60 9.48
C PHE A 153 -15.20 1.61 8.42
N HIS A 154 -15.65 2.12 7.29
CA HIS A 154 -16.11 1.30 6.19
C HIS A 154 -14.91 0.79 5.37
N ALA A 155 -15.10 -0.35 4.72
CA ALA A 155 -14.17 -0.78 3.67
C ALA A 155 -14.05 0.35 2.64
N THR A 156 -12.84 0.58 2.17
CA THR A 156 -12.57 1.59 1.14
C THR A 156 -11.82 0.93 0.00
N ASN A 157 -12.01 1.42 -1.20
CA ASN A 157 -11.12 1.13 -2.30
C ASN A 157 -10.09 2.25 -2.39
N GLU A 158 -8.84 1.89 -2.64
CA GLU A 158 -7.74 2.84 -2.77
C GLU A 158 -7.33 2.97 -4.24
N LEU A 159 -7.40 4.20 -4.74
CA LEU A 159 -7.01 4.54 -6.11
C LEU A 159 -5.62 5.19 -6.06
N GLU A 160 -4.61 4.47 -6.53
CA GLU A 160 -3.25 5.00 -6.60
C GLU A 160 -3.01 5.73 -7.91
N TYR A 161 -2.47 6.95 -7.82
CA TYR A 161 -1.96 7.68 -8.97
C TYR A 161 -0.50 8.11 -8.77
N PRO A 162 0.46 7.16 -8.87
CA PRO A 162 1.85 7.39 -8.45
C PRO A 162 2.56 8.52 -9.21
N VAL A 163 2.29 8.67 -10.51
CA VAL A 163 2.85 9.75 -11.35
C VAL A 163 2.58 11.13 -10.76
N LYS A 164 1.47 11.26 -10.04
CA LYS A 164 0.98 12.52 -9.50
C LYS A 164 1.09 12.57 -7.98
N ARG A 165 1.57 11.47 -7.38
CA ARG A 165 1.88 11.37 -5.95
C ARG A 165 0.63 11.67 -5.12
N VAL A 166 -0.46 11.01 -5.53
CA VAL A 166 -1.79 11.06 -4.90
C VAL A 166 -2.33 9.64 -4.77
N CYS A 167 -2.99 9.36 -3.66
CA CYS A 167 -3.85 8.21 -3.42
C CYS A 167 -5.24 8.71 -2.97
N ILE A 168 -6.30 8.00 -3.34
CA ILE A 168 -7.68 8.39 -2.99
C ILE A 168 -8.39 7.18 -2.40
N ASP A 169 -8.85 7.32 -1.16
CA ASP A 169 -9.77 6.37 -0.54
C ASP A 169 -11.21 6.74 -0.94
N VAL A 170 -11.89 5.82 -1.61
CA VAL A 170 -13.32 5.93 -1.91
C VAL A 170 -14.09 4.85 -1.14
N PRO A 171 -15.38 5.08 -0.81
CA PRO A 171 -16.22 4.05 -0.19
C PRO A 171 -16.24 2.76 -1.04
N ALA A 172 -16.22 1.59 -0.39
CA ALA A 172 -16.20 0.30 -1.09
C ALA A 172 -17.42 0.05 -2.00
N GLU A 173 -18.53 0.74 -1.75
CA GLU A 173 -19.75 0.68 -2.56
C GLU A 173 -19.57 1.34 -3.94
N VAL A 174 -18.52 2.15 -4.11
CA VAL A 174 -18.17 2.75 -5.39
C VAL A 174 -17.54 1.67 -6.27
N PRO A 175 -18.21 1.27 -7.38
CA PRO A 175 -17.62 0.29 -8.29
C PRO A 175 -16.40 0.93 -8.95
N LEU A 176 -15.30 0.19 -8.99
CA LEU A 176 -14.08 0.57 -9.69
C LEU A 176 -13.76 -0.50 -10.72
N PRO A 177 -13.10 -0.15 -11.85
CA PRO A 177 -12.71 -1.14 -12.82
C PRO A 177 -11.62 -1.98 -12.18
N TYR A 178 -11.88 -3.27 -12.09
CA TYR A 178 -10.85 -4.22 -11.69
C TYR A 178 -9.88 -4.35 -12.86
N GLU A 179 -8.69 -3.77 -12.71
CA GLU A 179 -7.63 -3.91 -13.70
C GLU A 179 -6.77 -5.14 -13.35
N LEU A 180 -6.03 -5.67 -14.33
CA LEU A 180 -5.05 -6.74 -14.10
C LEU A 180 -3.98 -6.38 -13.04
N THR A 181 -3.80 -5.08 -12.78
CA THR A 181 -2.85 -4.53 -11.79
C THR A 181 -3.48 -4.35 -10.41
N SER A 182 -4.80 -4.55 -10.28
CA SER A 182 -5.50 -4.43 -8.99
C SER A 182 -5.20 -5.62 -8.08
N PHE A 183 -5.15 -5.37 -6.78
CA PHE A 183 -5.05 -6.43 -5.78
C PHE A 183 -5.72 -6.05 -4.47
N ASP A 184 -6.19 -7.08 -3.76
CA ASP A 184 -6.74 -6.93 -2.43
C ASP A 184 -5.68 -7.12 -1.36
N THR A 185 -5.67 -6.26 -0.36
CA THR A 185 -4.96 -6.53 0.88
C THR A 185 -5.64 -5.87 2.08
N THR A 186 -5.43 -6.42 3.26
CA THR A 186 -5.92 -5.82 4.51
C THR A 186 -4.85 -4.92 5.05
N THR A 187 -5.09 -3.61 5.11
CA THR A 187 -4.10 -2.65 5.64
C THR A 187 -4.38 -2.22 7.07
N GLU A 188 -5.60 -2.41 7.58
CA GLU A 188 -5.94 -2.11 8.98
C GLU A 188 -6.61 -3.31 9.64
N PHE A 189 -6.22 -3.61 10.87
CA PHE A 189 -6.76 -4.72 11.65
C PHE A 189 -7.36 -4.20 12.96
N LEU A 190 -8.64 -4.53 13.18
CA LEU A 190 -9.35 -4.26 14.43
C LEU A 190 -9.04 -5.31 15.50
N MET A 191 -9.71 -5.15 16.63
CA MET A 191 -9.80 -6.17 17.67
C MET A 191 -10.25 -7.51 17.07
N ALA A 192 -9.52 -8.57 17.41
CA ALA A 192 -9.99 -9.93 17.17
C ALA A 192 -11.22 -10.15 18.06
N SER A 193 -12.36 -10.50 17.47
CA SER A 193 -13.49 -10.99 18.24
C SER A 193 -13.18 -12.43 18.64
N PHE A 194 -12.87 -12.65 19.91
CA PHE A 194 -12.91 -14.00 20.48
C PHE A 194 -14.38 -14.35 20.71
N THR A 195 -14.84 -15.45 20.14
CA THR A 195 -16.11 -16.04 20.59
C THR A 195 -15.89 -16.61 21.98
N ASP A 196 -16.76 -16.25 22.92
CA ASP A 196 -16.67 -16.63 24.35
C ASP A 196 -16.98 -18.12 24.58
N ASP A 197 -17.19 -18.89 23.50
CA ASP A 197 -17.63 -20.29 23.53
C ASP A 197 -16.46 -21.30 23.59
N GLY A 198 -15.21 -20.82 23.65
CA GLY A 198 -14.04 -21.69 23.67
C GLY A 198 -13.86 -22.52 22.40
N SER A 199 -14.64 -22.25 21.34
CA SER A 199 -14.34 -22.78 20.01
C SER A 199 -13.07 -22.09 19.50
N GLU A 200 -12.29 -22.81 18.68
CA GLU A 200 -11.11 -22.22 18.06
C GLU A 200 -11.50 -20.87 17.46
N PRO A 201 -10.74 -19.80 17.74
CA PRO A 201 -11.07 -18.47 17.26
C PRO A 201 -11.18 -18.56 15.75
N VAL A 202 -12.41 -18.49 15.22
CA VAL A 202 -12.61 -18.19 13.82
C VAL A 202 -12.17 -16.74 13.72
N ALA A 203 -10.89 -16.53 13.42
CA ALA A 203 -10.25 -15.24 13.28
C ALA A 203 -10.88 -14.54 12.08
N ARG A 204 -12.11 -14.07 12.25
CA ARG A 204 -12.66 -12.98 11.46
C ARG A 204 -11.98 -11.76 11.98
N THR A 205 -10.74 -11.55 11.54
CA THR A 205 -10.09 -10.26 11.65
C THR A 205 -11.02 -9.30 10.92
N PHE A 206 -11.74 -8.48 11.67
CA PHE A 206 -12.49 -7.36 11.10
C PHE A 206 -11.46 -6.34 10.65
N GLY A 207 -10.82 -6.62 9.52
CA GLY A 207 -9.89 -5.71 8.90
C GLY A 207 -10.64 -4.82 7.92
N THR A 208 -10.17 -3.58 7.76
CA THR A 208 -10.53 -2.83 6.56
C THR A 208 -9.77 -3.49 5.41
N LYS A 209 -10.49 -4.19 4.54
CA LYS A 209 -9.93 -4.65 3.27
C LYS A 209 -9.88 -3.45 2.34
N HIS A 210 -8.74 -3.28 1.70
CA HIS A 210 -8.51 -2.28 0.68
C HIS A 210 -8.30 -3.00 -0.65
N VAL A 211 -9.04 -2.56 -1.67
CA VAL A 211 -8.73 -2.91 -3.06
C VAL A 211 -7.84 -1.81 -3.59
N HIS A 212 -6.59 -2.12 -3.90
CA HIS A 212 -5.66 -1.16 -4.50
C HIS A 212 -5.76 -1.25 -6.01
N HIS A 213 -6.11 -0.15 -6.66
CA HIS A 213 -6.11 -0.04 -8.11
C HIS A 213 -4.97 0.88 -8.55
N SER A 214 -4.01 0.33 -9.29
CA SER A 214 -2.91 1.10 -9.87
C SER A 214 -3.28 1.56 -11.28
N HIS A 215 -3.96 2.71 -11.39
CA HIS A 215 -4.51 3.23 -12.66
C HIS A 215 -3.47 3.92 -13.55
N CYS A 216 -2.22 3.46 -13.53
CA CYS A 216 -1.19 4.07 -14.35
C CYS A 216 -0.33 3.02 -15.02
N THR A 217 -0.71 2.67 -16.25
CA THR A 217 0.16 1.95 -17.22
C THR A 217 1.51 2.63 -17.41
N TYR A 218 1.64 3.91 -17.04
CA TYR A 218 2.91 4.65 -17.01
C TYR A 218 3.98 3.99 -16.15
N ARG A 219 3.62 3.32 -15.04
CA ARG A 219 4.59 2.62 -14.18
C ARG A 219 5.30 1.50 -14.94
N ARG A 220 4.59 0.84 -15.86
CA ARG A 220 5.14 -0.24 -16.69
C ARG A 220 6.10 0.27 -17.74
N ARG A 221 5.85 1.47 -18.31
CA ARG A 221 6.74 2.06 -19.31
C ARG A 221 8.08 2.47 -18.70
N ARG A 222 8.06 3.19 -17.57
CA ARG A 222 9.30 3.67 -16.96
C ARG A 222 10.16 2.58 -16.32
N GLN A 223 9.56 1.54 -15.73
CA GLN A 223 10.34 0.40 -15.25
C GLN A 223 11.03 -0.38 -16.37
N LEU A 224 10.47 -0.36 -17.59
CA LEU A 224 11.14 -0.93 -18.76
C LEU A 224 12.21 0.03 -19.28
N ASP A 225 11.93 1.33 -19.36
CA ASP A 225 12.87 2.33 -19.84
C ASP A 225 14.12 2.44 -18.92
N ASP A 226 13.93 2.45 -17.59
CA ASP A 226 15.02 2.50 -16.60
C ASP A 226 15.84 1.18 -16.59
N ALA A 227 15.21 0.03 -16.90
CA ALA A 227 15.90 -1.24 -17.04
C ALA A 227 16.67 -1.37 -18.37
N GLU A 228 16.20 -0.71 -19.43
CA GLU A 228 16.90 -0.67 -20.72
C GLU A 228 18.10 0.30 -20.70
N GLU A 229 18.02 1.42 -19.95
CA GLU A 229 19.17 2.32 -19.76
C GLU A 229 20.32 1.62 -19.00
N GLU A 230 20.05 0.85 -17.93
CA GLU A 230 21.09 0.11 -17.20
C GLU A 230 21.77 -1.00 -18.02
N PHE A 231 21.08 -1.56 -19.03
CA PHE A 231 21.67 -2.56 -19.93
C PHE A 231 22.44 -1.96 -21.12
N SER A 232 22.23 -0.67 -21.43
CA SER A 232 22.86 -0.02 -22.59
C SER A 232 24.30 0.46 -22.35
N ASP A 233 24.74 0.57 -21.09
CA ASP A 233 26.03 1.18 -20.73
C ASP A 233 27.17 0.15 -20.50
N SER A 234 26.98 -1.10 -20.95
CA SER A 234 27.96 -2.19 -20.75
C SER A 234 28.49 -2.79 -22.06
N LYS A 235 28.94 -1.95 -23.00
CA LYS A 235 29.78 -2.38 -24.13
C LYS A 235 30.83 -1.35 -24.53
N GLU A 236 32.02 -1.47 -23.94
CA GLU A 236 33.32 -1.46 -24.64
C GLU A 236 34.45 -1.46 -23.59
N PHE A 237 34.94 -2.65 -23.23
CA PHE A 237 36.29 -2.79 -22.68
C PHE A 237 36.95 -4.01 -23.32
N ASP A 238 37.51 -3.78 -24.51
CA ASP A 238 38.36 -4.76 -25.20
C ASP A 238 39.73 -4.80 -24.53
N GLY A 239 39.98 -5.93 -23.86
CA GLY A 239 41.15 -6.78 -24.07
C GLY A 239 42.55 -6.21 -23.82
N LYS A 240 43.20 -6.72 -22.76
CA LYS A 240 44.59 -7.20 -22.90
C LYS A 240 44.92 -8.33 -21.91
N ASP A 241 45.39 -9.42 -22.50
CA ASP A 241 45.92 -10.66 -21.94
C ASP A 241 46.99 -10.49 -20.85
N SER A 242 46.98 -11.40 -19.86
CA SER A 242 48.17 -12.21 -19.54
C SER A 242 47.83 -13.41 -18.64
N SER A 243 47.88 -14.60 -19.24
CA SER A 243 48.60 -15.84 -18.83
C SER A 243 48.68 -16.34 -17.38
N ASP A 244 48.62 -17.68 -17.30
CA ASP A 244 49.16 -18.65 -16.31
C ASP A 244 48.08 -19.32 -15.43
N ASP A 245 47.57 -20.51 -15.77
CA ASP A 245 48.16 -21.86 -15.77
C ASP A 245 48.34 -22.46 -14.35
N HIS A 246 47.47 -23.42 -13.98
CA HIS A 246 47.82 -24.66 -13.26
C HIS A 246 46.59 -25.58 -12.97
N THR A 247 46.50 -26.67 -13.76
CA THR A 247 46.39 -28.11 -13.39
C THR A 247 45.46 -28.68 -12.30
N THR A 248 44.64 -29.67 -12.75
CA THR A 248 44.29 -31.01 -12.16
C THR A 248 43.37 -31.06 -10.92
N SER A 249 42.43 -32.01 -10.69
CA SER A 249 42.14 -33.38 -11.16
C SER A 249 40.68 -33.77 -10.77
N SER A 250 39.82 -34.22 -11.69
CA SER A 250 39.27 -35.59 -11.89
C SER A 250 38.73 -36.40 -10.69
N SER A 251 37.43 -36.78 -10.75
CA SER A 251 36.89 -38.16 -10.72
C SER A 251 35.35 -38.08 -10.56
N ASP A 252 34.54 -38.43 -11.57
CA ASP A 252 33.95 -39.77 -11.84
C ASP A 252 33.00 -40.26 -10.73
N ALA A 253 31.85 -40.91 -10.95
CA ALA A 253 31.10 -41.33 -12.14
C ALA A 253 29.77 -41.98 -11.68
N SER A 254 28.95 -42.38 -12.67
CA SER A 254 27.81 -43.33 -12.67
C SER A 254 26.43 -42.80 -12.25
N ASP A 255 25.36 -42.86 -13.06
CA ASP A 255 24.80 -43.76 -14.10
C ASP A 255 23.62 -44.59 -13.59
N GLY A 256 22.55 -44.63 -14.40
CA GLY A 256 21.46 -45.62 -14.36
C GLY A 256 20.07 -45.00 -14.46
N HIS A 257 19.46 -44.91 -15.66
CA HIS A 257 18.44 -45.84 -16.22
C HIS A 257 17.10 -45.88 -15.41
N THR A 258 15.87 -45.82 -15.97
CA THR A 258 15.32 -46.32 -17.24
C THR A 258 13.85 -45.86 -17.43
N THR A 259 13.47 -45.63 -18.71
CA THR A 259 12.22 -45.99 -19.45
C THR A 259 10.80 -45.51 -19.11
N ALA A 260 10.14 -45.06 -20.20
CA ALA A 260 8.74 -45.31 -20.64
C ALA A 260 7.62 -44.64 -19.81
N SER A 261 6.50 -44.16 -20.36
CA SER A 261 5.81 -44.36 -21.63
C SER A 261 4.82 -43.20 -21.87
N SER A 262 4.46 -43.03 -23.14
CA SER A 262 3.23 -42.45 -23.70
C SER A 262 2.11 -42.03 -22.75
N ASP A 263 1.54 -40.84 -22.98
CA ASP A 263 0.17 -40.76 -23.48
C ASP A 263 -0.08 -39.41 -24.16
N ASP A 264 -0.39 -39.53 -25.45
CA ASP A 264 -1.01 -38.51 -26.28
C ASP A 264 -2.42 -38.24 -25.76
N SER A 265 -2.73 -36.98 -25.48
CA SER A 265 -4.10 -36.50 -25.55
C SER A 265 -4.09 -35.10 -26.14
N ASP A 266 -4.24 -35.06 -27.46
CA ASP A 266 -4.70 -33.92 -28.22
C ASP A 266 -6.01 -33.40 -27.61
N LEU A 267 -5.92 -32.26 -26.94
CA LEU A 267 -7.08 -31.44 -26.60
C LEU A 267 -7.04 -30.22 -27.50
N ASP A 268 -7.67 -30.37 -28.68
CA ASP A 268 -8.11 -29.28 -29.53
C ASP A 268 -9.11 -28.43 -28.73
N PHE A 269 -8.60 -27.40 -28.06
CA PHE A 269 -9.40 -26.34 -27.45
C PHE A 269 -9.47 -25.17 -28.42
N SER A 270 -10.17 -25.35 -29.54
CA SER A 270 -10.62 -24.25 -30.39
C SER A 270 -11.82 -23.57 -29.72
N GLY A 271 -11.60 -22.95 -28.57
CA GLY A 271 -12.51 -21.97 -28.01
C GLY A 271 -12.23 -20.65 -28.70
N GLU A 272 -13.08 -20.26 -29.66
CA GLU A 272 -13.18 -18.87 -30.10
C GLU A 272 -13.53 -18.03 -28.85
N TYR A 273 -12.50 -17.45 -28.24
CA TYR A 273 -12.69 -16.38 -27.27
C TYR A 273 -13.21 -15.18 -28.05
N ASP A 274 -14.51 -14.94 -27.91
CA ASP A 274 -15.15 -13.71 -28.32
C ASP A 274 -14.60 -12.59 -27.43
N ASP A 275 -13.54 -11.93 -27.90
CA ASP A 275 -12.87 -10.79 -27.25
C ASP A 275 -13.72 -9.51 -27.26
N SER A 276 -15.03 -9.59 -27.55
CA SER A 276 -15.95 -8.46 -27.41
C SER A 276 -16.35 -8.22 -25.94
N TYR A 277 -15.38 -8.11 -25.04
CA TYR A 277 -15.62 -7.36 -23.81
C TYR A 277 -15.66 -5.87 -24.17
N ASP A 278 -16.83 -5.45 -24.63
CA ASP A 278 -17.26 -4.05 -24.70
C ASP A 278 -17.51 -3.56 -23.26
N SER A 279 -16.52 -3.73 -22.38
CA SER A 279 -16.53 -3.14 -21.05
C SER A 279 -16.36 -1.65 -21.27
N ASP A 280 -17.49 -0.94 -21.31
CA ASP A 280 -17.54 0.51 -21.39
C ASP A 280 -16.51 1.06 -20.38
N PRO A 281 -15.45 1.77 -20.80
CA PRO A 281 -14.31 2.17 -19.95
C PRO A 281 -14.66 3.24 -18.92
N THR A 282 -15.93 3.30 -18.52
CA THR A 282 -16.51 4.34 -17.69
C THR A 282 -16.39 4.09 -16.20
N ASP A 283 -16.06 2.89 -15.75
CA ASP A 283 -16.27 2.50 -14.34
C ASP A 283 -15.17 2.91 -13.37
N GLY A 284 -14.22 3.77 -13.79
CA GLY A 284 -13.09 4.22 -12.96
C GLY A 284 -12.84 5.71 -13.01
N LEU A 285 -11.60 6.11 -12.72
CA LEU A 285 -11.15 7.48 -12.91
C LEU A 285 -10.78 7.70 -14.38
N CYS A 286 -11.69 8.28 -15.15
CA CYS A 286 -11.48 8.59 -16.56
C CYS A 286 -11.29 10.10 -16.74
N VAL A 287 -10.21 10.50 -17.42
CA VAL A 287 -9.98 11.89 -17.81
C VAL A 287 -10.01 11.98 -19.33
N THR A 288 -10.93 12.80 -19.86
CA THR A 288 -10.95 13.12 -21.30
C THR A 288 -9.96 14.24 -21.60
N ASN A 289 -9.13 14.03 -22.61
CA ASN A 289 -8.23 15.05 -23.13
C ASN A 289 -9.00 15.97 -24.07
N GLY A 290 -9.08 17.26 -23.74
CA GLY A 290 -9.69 18.31 -24.57
C GLY A 290 -10.74 19.17 -23.84
N PRO A 291 -10.92 20.44 -24.22
CA PRO A 291 -11.95 21.31 -23.62
C PRO A 291 -13.35 21.03 -24.22
N PRO A 292 -14.40 20.89 -23.39
CA PRO A 292 -14.37 20.93 -21.93
C PRO A 292 -13.90 19.59 -21.33
N ARG A 293 -12.89 19.65 -20.45
CA ARG A 293 -12.34 18.46 -19.78
C ARG A 293 -13.41 17.80 -18.93
N GLN A 294 -13.63 16.51 -19.15
CA GLN A 294 -14.48 15.68 -18.31
C GLN A 294 -13.62 14.74 -17.51
N ILE A 295 -13.78 14.80 -16.19
CA ILE A 295 -13.25 13.80 -15.27
C ILE A 295 -14.45 13.01 -14.79
N LYS A 296 -14.42 11.69 -14.95
CA LYS A 296 -15.40 10.78 -14.38
C LYS A 296 -14.72 9.97 -13.29
N LEU A 297 -15.38 9.76 -12.17
CA LEU A 297 -15.00 8.77 -11.16
C LEU A 297 -16.17 7.79 -11.04
N ALA A 298 -15.95 6.50 -11.32
CA ALA A 298 -16.99 5.48 -11.34
C ALA A 298 -18.19 5.87 -12.23
N GLY A 299 -17.91 6.31 -13.46
CA GLY A 299 -18.90 6.77 -14.43
C GLY A 299 -19.51 8.14 -14.15
N LEU A 300 -19.35 8.66 -12.92
CA LEU A 300 -19.91 9.94 -12.50
C LEU A 300 -19.01 11.08 -12.92
N LYS A 301 -19.51 11.94 -13.82
CA LYS A 301 -18.85 13.20 -14.15
C LYS A 301 -18.67 14.04 -12.88
N LEU A 302 -17.42 14.32 -12.55
CA LEU A 302 -17.06 15.25 -11.50
C LEU A 302 -17.32 16.67 -12.02
N GLU A 303 -18.01 17.47 -11.19
CA GLU A 303 -18.29 18.86 -11.52
C GLU A 303 -17.01 19.70 -11.44
N PRO A 304 -16.81 20.70 -12.33
CA PRO A 304 -15.61 21.56 -12.29
C PRO A 304 -15.33 22.25 -10.96
N GLY A 305 -16.37 22.46 -10.14
CA GLY A 305 -16.27 23.03 -8.80
C GLY A 305 -15.86 22.04 -7.71
N ALA A 306 -15.92 20.72 -7.96
CA ALA A 306 -15.61 19.70 -6.97
C ALA A 306 -14.11 19.68 -6.63
N GLY A 307 -13.78 19.51 -5.35
CA GLY A 307 -12.38 19.43 -4.89
C GLY A 307 -11.61 18.35 -5.65
N LEU A 308 -12.21 17.18 -5.84
CA LEU A 308 -11.63 16.08 -6.60
C LEU A 308 -11.45 16.41 -8.09
N TYR A 309 -12.39 17.12 -8.73
CA TYR A 309 -12.21 17.57 -10.12
C TYR A 309 -11.01 18.50 -10.25
N LYS A 310 -10.83 19.46 -9.32
CA LYS A 310 -9.67 20.37 -9.36
C LYS A 310 -8.37 19.61 -9.19
N ILE A 311 -8.31 18.66 -8.27
CA ILE A 311 -7.13 17.83 -8.03
C ILE A 311 -6.81 17.02 -9.26
N VAL A 312 -7.78 16.26 -9.80
CA VAL A 312 -7.58 15.44 -10.99
C VAL A 312 -7.33 16.29 -12.25
N SER A 313 -7.90 17.51 -12.34
CA SER A 313 -7.66 18.43 -13.47
C SER A 313 -6.25 19.00 -13.46
N VAL A 314 -5.79 19.54 -12.33
CA VAL A 314 -4.41 20.06 -12.16
C VAL A 314 -3.41 18.96 -12.45
N VAL A 315 -3.73 17.75 -12.00
CA VAL A 315 -2.98 16.55 -12.29
C VAL A 315 -2.90 16.28 -13.80
N SER A 316 -3.98 16.44 -14.55
CA SER A 316 -4.04 16.13 -15.99
C SER A 316 -3.44 17.22 -16.90
N ASP A 317 -3.23 18.44 -16.39
CA ASP A 317 -2.62 19.56 -17.14
C ASP A 317 -1.08 19.50 -17.23
N HIS A 318 -0.45 18.60 -16.46
CA HIS A 318 1.01 18.42 -16.43
C HIS A 318 1.44 17.08 -17.06
N THR A 319 0.72 16.65 -18.11
CA THR A 319 0.99 15.49 -18.97
C THR A 319 0.73 15.90 -20.41
#